data_AF-A0A2S9FHN0-F1
#
_entry.id   AF-A0A2S9FHN0-F1
#
_cell.length_a   1.000
_cell.length_b   1.000
_cell.length_c   1.000
_cell.angle_alpha   90.00
_cell.angle_beta   90.00
_cell.angle_gamma   90.00
#
_symmetry.space_group_name_H-M   'P 1'
#
loop_
_entity.id
_entity.type
_entity.pdbx_description
1 polymer ?
#
loop_
_entity_poly.entity_id
_entity_poly.type
_entity_poly.pdbx_seq_one_letter_code
_entity_poly.pdbx_strand_id
1 'polypeptide(L)'
;MVAVLAVFVLLDKAATGLGVARWSAVKNLAHAVTKLALMAALAIWAHAATIVVSWTLTAAVAALCTYVVLYRRSRSHPRWQQAADLPPRRQMWSYFGSSFGIASLWSTGPLLVPLIVVTQIGPAANAYFAVAWAMISALYLMMHLVVSPYVAEVAAHPEQVRALSWRMVRMLAAVAVLASAGLLALGPFMLGFAGDEYRSQGTDL
;
A
#
# COMPACT_ATOMS: atom_id res chain seq x y z
N MET A 1 6.03 1.27 16.89
CA MET A 1 5.20 1.23 15.66
C MET A 1 6.04 1.09 14.40
N VAL A 2 6.94 2.03 14.09
CA VAL A 2 7.70 2.05 12.82
C VAL A 2 8.44 0.73 12.54
N ALA A 3 9.22 0.22 13.50
CA ALA A 3 9.94 -1.05 13.32
C ALA A 3 9.02 -2.24 13.02
N VAL A 4 7.86 -2.31 13.69
CA VAL A 4 6.86 -3.38 13.47
C VAL A 4 6.31 -3.31 12.05
N LEU A 5 5.93 -2.12 11.59
CA LEU A 5 5.40 -1.92 10.24
C LEU A 5 6.47 -2.16 9.17
N ALA A 6 7.72 -1.77 9.44
CA ALA A 6 8.84 -2.05 8.55
C ALA A 6 9.05 -3.56 8.38
N VAL A 7 9.04 -4.33 9.47
CA VAL A 7 9.13 -5.80 9.42
C VAL A 7 7.91 -6.39 8.72
N PHE A 8 6.70 -5.91 9.02
CA PHE A 8 5.46 -6.37 8.39
C PHE A 8 5.48 -6.22 6.86
N VAL A 9 5.99 -5.09 6.36
CA VAL A 9 6.14 -4.83 4.92
C VAL A 9 7.33 -5.61 4.33
N LEU A 10 8.43 -5.75 5.08
CA LEU A 10 9.59 -6.51 4.64
C LEU A 10 9.23 -7.98 4.37
N LEU A 11 8.37 -8.56 5.21
CA LEU A 11 7.86 -9.92 5.03
C LEU A 11 7.00 -10.06 3.77
N ASP A 12 6.30 -9.01 3.34
CA ASP A 12 5.55 -9.03 2.07
C ASP A 12 6.49 -9.12 0.87
N LYS A 13 7.58 -8.34 0.91
CA LYS A 13 8.61 -8.38 -0.13
C LYS A 13 9.34 -9.72 -0.13
N ALA A 14 9.65 -10.28 1.04
CA ALA A 14 10.24 -11.61 1.17
C ALA A 14 9.32 -12.73 0.61
N ALA A 15 8.03 -12.72 0.98
CA ALA A 15 7.06 -13.69 0.48
C ALA A 15 6.91 -13.61 -1.05
N THR A 16 6.95 -12.40 -1.61
CA THR A 16 6.93 -12.18 -3.05
C THR A 16 8.19 -12.75 -3.72
N GLY A 17 9.38 -12.46 -3.19
CA GLY A 17 10.65 -12.97 -3.71
C GLY A 17 10.80 -14.50 -3.61
N LEU A 18 10.16 -15.12 -2.61
CA LEU A 18 10.15 -16.58 -2.43
C LEU A 18 9.09 -17.30 -3.30
N GLY A 19 8.34 -16.56 -4.13
CA GLY A 19 7.31 -17.11 -5.01
C GLY A 19 6.00 -17.47 -4.31
N VAL A 20 5.77 -16.97 -3.09
CA VAL A 20 4.56 -17.21 -2.29
C VAL A 20 3.81 -15.90 -2.01
N ALA A 21 3.72 -15.02 -3.02
CA ALA A 21 3.04 -13.72 -2.92
C ALA A 21 1.59 -13.80 -2.38
N ARG A 22 0.89 -14.93 -2.62
CA ARG A 22 -0.44 -15.20 -2.05
C ARG A 22 -0.46 -15.13 -0.51
N TRP A 23 0.63 -15.49 0.16
CA TRP A 23 0.72 -15.43 1.62
C TRP A 23 0.72 -14.00 2.14
N SER A 24 1.37 -13.08 1.42
CA SER A 24 1.30 -11.65 1.71
C SER A 24 -0.13 -11.14 1.59
N ALA A 25 -0.87 -11.54 0.55
CA ALA A 25 -2.27 -11.17 0.38
C ALA A 25 -3.14 -11.70 1.53
N VAL A 26 -2.99 -12.97 1.92
CA VAL A 26 -3.72 -13.57 3.05
C VAL A 26 -3.39 -12.87 4.37
N LYS A 27 -2.11 -12.58 4.65
CA LYS A 27 -1.68 -11.80 5.83
C LYS A 27 -2.36 -10.44 5.86
N ASN A 28 -2.32 -9.71 4.75
CA ASN A 28 -2.87 -8.36 4.67
C ASN A 28 -4.40 -8.36 4.81
N LEU A 29 -5.08 -9.35 4.23
CA LEU A 29 -6.52 -9.52 4.41
C LEU A 29 -6.89 -9.85 5.86
N ALA A 30 -6.20 -10.82 6.47
CA ALA A 30 -6.42 -11.18 7.87
C ALA A 30 -6.15 -9.99 8.81
N HIS A 31 -5.08 -9.23 8.57
CA HIS A 31 -4.76 -8.02 9.32
C HIS A 31 -5.86 -6.96 9.15
N ALA A 32 -6.33 -6.69 7.93
CA ALA A 32 -7.37 -5.71 7.67
C ALA A 32 -8.70 -6.09 8.35
N VAL A 33 -9.15 -7.34 8.23
CA VAL A 33 -10.38 -7.84 8.87
C VAL A 33 -10.26 -7.77 10.39
N THR A 34 -9.16 -8.24 10.95
CA THR A 34 -8.93 -8.22 12.41
C THR A 34 -8.91 -6.78 12.93
N LYS A 35 -8.22 -5.87 12.22
CA LYS A 35 -8.19 -4.45 12.57
C LYS A 35 -9.60 -3.86 12.57
N LEU A 36 -10.39 -4.10 11.53
CA LEU A 36 -11.75 -3.56 11.42
C LEU A 36 -12.67 -4.09 12.53
N ALA A 37 -12.62 -5.39 12.81
CA ALA A 37 -13.38 -6.00 13.89
C ALA A 37 -12.99 -5.42 15.25
N LEU A 38 -11.68 -5.25 15.49
CA LEU A 38 -11.15 -4.72 16.74
C LEU A 38 -11.49 -3.22 16.90
N MET A 39 -11.46 -2.45 15.81
CA MET A 39 -11.91 -1.06 15.81
C MET A 39 -13.41 -0.94 16.11
N ALA A 40 -14.25 -1.79 15.53
CA ALA A 40 -15.69 -1.79 15.80
C ALA A 40 -15.99 -2.17 17.27
N ALA A 41 -15.30 -3.19 17.81
CA ALA A 41 -15.46 -3.60 19.20
C ALA A 41 -14.98 -2.53 20.20
N LEU A 42 -13.93 -1.79 19.85
CA LEU A 42 -13.33 -0.76 20.72
C LEU A 42 -13.91 0.63 20.48
N ALA A 43 -14.85 0.80 19.54
CA ALA A 43 -15.46 2.08 19.20
C ALA A 43 -16.16 2.76 20.40
N ILE A 44 -16.59 1.97 21.39
CA ILE A 44 -17.27 2.45 22.60
C ILE A 44 -16.28 3.04 23.61
N TRP A 45 -15.02 2.59 23.58
CA TRP A 45 -13.95 3.01 24.50
C TRP A 45 -13.08 4.06 23.79
N ALA A 46 -13.62 5.26 23.62
CA ALA A 46 -13.06 6.34 22.81
C ALA A 46 -11.73 6.89 23.37
N HIS A 47 -10.63 6.17 23.17
CA HIS A 47 -9.28 6.62 23.46
C HIS A 47 -8.41 6.48 22.20
N ALA A 48 -7.87 7.61 21.73
CA ALA A 48 -7.00 7.65 20.55
C ALA A 48 -5.80 6.69 20.64
N ALA A 49 -5.29 6.45 21.86
CA ALA A 49 -4.23 5.49 22.14
C ALA A 49 -4.64 4.05 21.80
N THR A 50 -5.90 3.68 22.02
CA THR A 50 -6.42 2.34 21.75
C THR A 50 -6.39 2.01 20.25
N ILE A 51 -6.64 3.00 19.39
CA ILE A 51 -6.57 2.85 17.94
C ILE A 51 -5.13 2.52 17.51
N VAL A 52 -4.16 3.30 18.00
CA VAL A 52 -2.74 3.12 17.66
C VAL A 52 -2.20 1.77 18.16
N VAL A 53 -2.59 1.38 19.38
CA VAL A 53 -2.17 0.11 19.98
C VAL A 53 -2.81 -1.07 19.26
N SER A 54 -4.12 -1.03 18.97
CA SER A 54 -4.82 -2.04 18.18
C SER A 54 -4.13 -2.28 16.84
N TRP A 55 -3.77 -1.19 16.16
CA TRP A 55 -3.15 -1.26 14.84
C TRP A 55 -1.73 -1.83 14.88
N THR A 56 -0.93 -1.39 15.86
CA THR A 56 0.45 -1.88 16.04
C THR A 56 0.47 -3.34 16.49
N LEU A 57 -0.43 -3.72 17.41
CA LEU A 57 -0.49 -5.08 17.96
C LEU A 57 -0.93 -6.09 16.90
N THR A 58 -1.99 -5.79 16.16
CA THR A 58 -2.46 -6.65 15.07
C THR A 58 -1.42 -6.81 13.96
N ALA A 59 -0.65 -5.75 13.67
CA ALA A 59 0.47 -5.82 12.72
C ALA A 59 1.62 -6.67 13.27
N ALA A 60 1.96 -6.53 14.55
CA ALA A 60 3.01 -7.31 15.20
C ALA A 60 2.69 -8.81 15.21
N VAL A 61 1.44 -9.17 15.57
CA VAL A 61 0.98 -10.56 15.56
C VAL A 61 1.04 -11.13 14.15
N ALA A 62 0.52 -10.41 13.16
CA ALA A 62 0.53 -10.87 11.76
C ALA A 62 1.96 -11.00 11.21
N ALA A 63 2.87 -10.09 11.56
CA ALA A 63 4.29 -10.15 11.19
C ALA A 63 4.96 -11.37 11.84
N LEU A 64 4.73 -11.61 13.13
CA LEU A 64 5.30 -12.74 13.86
C LEU A 64 4.83 -14.08 13.28
N CYS A 65 3.52 -14.24 13.07
CA CYS A 65 2.96 -15.45 12.47
C CYS A 65 3.58 -15.73 11.09
N THR A 66 3.68 -14.69 10.26
CA THR A 66 4.23 -14.82 8.90
C THR A 66 5.72 -15.15 8.92
N TYR A 67 6.49 -14.51 9.80
CA TYR A 67 7.90 -14.81 10.01
C TYR A 67 8.10 -16.28 10.44
N VAL A 68 7.33 -16.76 11.42
CA VAL A 68 7.42 -18.16 11.88
C VAL A 68 7.11 -19.14 10.77
N VAL A 69 6.06 -18.90 9.97
CA VAL A 69 5.70 -19.78 8.86
C VAL A 69 6.79 -19.78 7.78
N LEU A 70 7.30 -18.62 7.39
CA LEU A 70 8.40 -18.49 6.43
C LEU A 70 9.68 -19.19 6.94
N TYR A 71 10.04 -18.97 8.20
CA TYR A 71 11.23 -19.57 8.82
C TYR A 71 11.12 -21.10 8.92
N ARG A 72 9.94 -21.64 9.29
CA ARG A 72 9.75 -23.09 9.34
C ARG A 72 9.83 -23.71 7.94
N ARG A 73 9.28 -23.05 6.94
CA ARG A 73 9.26 -23.56 5.56
C ARG A 73 10.58 -23.39 4.83
N SER A 74 11.40 -22.39 5.17
CA SER A 74 12.77 -22.28 4.62
C SER A 74 13.66 -23.44 5.02
N ARG A 75 13.39 -24.06 6.18
CA ARG A 75 14.11 -25.27 6.63
C ARG A 75 13.69 -26.54 5.89
N SER A 76 12.54 -26.57 5.23
CA SER A 76 12.02 -27.77 4.57
C SER A 76 11.92 -27.67 3.04
N HIS A 77 11.90 -26.46 2.46
CA HIS A 77 11.73 -26.28 1.02
C HIS A 77 13.09 -26.22 0.29
N PRO A 78 13.38 -27.16 -0.64
CA PRO A 78 14.68 -27.21 -1.34
C PRO A 78 15.00 -25.93 -2.12
N ARG A 79 13.98 -25.28 -2.70
CA ARG A 79 14.10 -24.00 -3.41
C ARG A 79 14.63 -22.86 -2.54
N TRP A 80 14.37 -22.88 -1.24
CA TRP A 80 14.74 -21.79 -0.32
C TRP A 80 16.08 -22.05 0.37
N GLN A 81 16.70 -23.21 0.10
CA GLN A 81 18.01 -23.62 0.62
C GLN A 81 19.14 -23.40 -0.39
N GLN A 82 18.83 -22.88 -1.57
CA GLN A 82 19.82 -22.55 -2.58
C GLN A 82 20.78 -21.47 -2.05
N ALA A 83 22.04 -21.53 -2.49
CA ALA A 83 23.04 -20.52 -2.14
C ALA A 83 22.55 -19.14 -2.60
N ALA A 84 22.60 -18.16 -1.69
CA ALA A 84 22.15 -16.81 -1.98
C ALA A 84 23.10 -16.15 -2.99
N ASP A 85 22.63 -15.91 -4.20
CA ASP A 85 23.33 -15.11 -5.21
C ASP A 85 23.01 -13.62 -5.00
N LEU A 86 23.68 -13.03 -4.01
CA LEU A 86 23.46 -11.63 -3.62
C LEU A 86 24.43 -10.71 -4.39
N PRO A 87 23.93 -9.59 -4.94
CA PRO A 87 24.81 -8.60 -5.56
C PRO A 87 25.79 -8.00 -4.53
N PRO A 88 26.91 -7.42 -4.99
CA PRO A 88 27.90 -6.80 -4.11
C PRO A 88 27.27 -5.77 -3.15
N ARG A 89 27.74 -5.74 -1.90
CA ARG A 89 27.22 -4.84 -0.85
C ARG A 89 27.14 -3.37 -1.30
N ARG A 90 28.11 -2.90 -2.09
CA ARG A 90 28.13 -1.54 -2.64
C ARG A 90 26.92 -1.25 -3.55
N GLN A 91 26.53 -2.20 -4.40
CA GLN A 91 25.35 -2.05 -5.25
C GLN A 91 24.07 -2.05 -4.41
N MET A 92 23.98 -2.91 -3.40
CA MET A 92 22.85 -2.92 -2.47
C MET A 92 22.69 -1.59 -1.74
N TRP A 93 23.78 -1.01 -1.23
CA TRP A 93 23.76 0.29 -0.54
C TRP A 93 23.42 1.45 -1.48
N SER A 94 23.94 1.44 -2.71
CA SER A 94 23.60 2.44 -3.72
C SER A 94 22.12 2.38 -4.11
N TYR A 95 21.58 1.18 -4.29
CA TYR A 95 20.16 0.96 -4.55
C TYR A 95 19.30 1.37 -3.35
N PHE A 96 19.72 1.04 -2.12
CA PHE A 96 19.03 1.46 -0.91
C PHE A 96 19.01 2.99 -0.77
N GLY A 97 20.14 3.67 -0.96
CA GLY A 97 20.22 5.12 -0.86
C GLY A 97 19.34 5.84 -1.88
N SER A 98 19.36 5.40 -3.14
CA SER A 98 18.49 5.96 -4.19
C SER A 98 17.01 5.68 -3.93
N SER A 99 16.65 4.44 -3.58
CA SER A 99 15.27 4.07 -3.25
C SER A 99 14.75 4.82 -2.02
N PHE A 100 15.58 4.99 -1.00
CA PHE A 100 15.23 5.74 0.21
C PHE A 100 15.02 7.23 -0.08
N GLY A 101 15.89 7.83 -0.90
CA GLY A 101 15.74 9.22 -1.34
C GLY A 101 14.44 9.45 -2.12
N ILE A 102 14.14 8.58 -3.09
CA ILE A 102 12.89 8.64 -3.86
C ILE A 102 11.68 8.48 -2.94
N ALA A 103 11.68 7.49 -2.06
CA ALA A 103 10.57 7.25 -1.14
C ALA A 103 10.35 8.42 -0.16
N SER A 104 11.44 9.05 0.30
CA SER A 104 11.38 10.21 1.21
C SER A 104 10.77 11.42 0.49
N LEU A 105 11.22 11.70 -0.73
CA LEU A 105 10.68 12.79 -1.53
C LEU A 105 9.20 12.55 -1.87
N TRP A 106 8.85 11.33 -2.25
CA TRP A 106 7.47 10.94 -2.54
C TRP A 106 6.54 11.10 -1.33
N SER A 107 7.06 10.87 -0.12
CA SER A 107 6.29 11.02 1.13
C SER A 107 6.02 12.48 1.49
N THR A 108 6.76 13.42 0.91
CA THR A 108 6.66 14.85 1.26
C THR A 108 5.35 15.45 0.76
N GLY A 109 4.91 15.09 -0.46
CA GLY A 109 3.65 15.59 -1.04
C GLY A 109 2.43 15.31 -0.16
N PRO A 110 2.13 14.04 0.18
CA PRO A 110 1.00 13.69 1.03
C PRO A 110 1.04 14.30 2.43
N LEU A 111 2.22 14.70 2.93
CA LEU A 111 2.37 15.33 4.25
C LEU A 111 2.18 16.85 4.18
N LEU A 112 2.73 17.51 3.16
CA LEU A 112 2.68 18.97 3.03
C LEU A 112 1.36 19.47 2.46
N VAL A 113 0.79 18.78 1.47
CA VAL A 113 -0.40 19.28 0.76
C VAL A 113 -1.59 19.49 1.70
N PRO A 114 -1.98 18.54 2.58
CA PRO A 114 -3.08 18.78 3.52
C PRO A 114 -2.79 19.95 4.47
N LEU A 115 -1.54 20.11 4.92
CA LEU A 115 -1.14 21.20 5.80
C LEU A 115 -1.26 22.57 5.11
N ILE A 116 -0.88 22.64 3.84
CA ILE A 116 -1.04 23.85 3.01
C ILE A 116 -2.53 24.15 2.83
N VAL A 117 -3.36 23.15 2.51
CA VAL A 117 -4.81 23.35 2.33
C VAL A 117 -5.45 23.86 3.62
N VAL A 118 -5.14 23.26 4.77
CA VAL A 118 -5.64 23.72 6.08
C VAL A 118 -5.22 25.15 6.38
N THR A 119 -3.96 25.50 6.13
CA THR A 119 -3.41 26.82 6.50
C THR A 119 -3.84 27.94 5.56
N GLN A 120 -4.07 27.65 4.28
CA GLN A 120 -4.41 28.65 3.25
C GLN A 120 -5.93 28.79 3.03
N ILE A 121 -6.68 27.69 3.11
CA ILE A 121 -8.10 27.63 2.69
C ILE A 121 -9.02 27.27 3.88
N GLY A 122 -8.44 26.82 4.99
CA GLY A 122 -9.15 26.57 6.24
C GLY A 122 -9.64 25.10 6.41
N PRO A 123 -10.11 24.74 7.63
CA PRO A 123 -10.43 23.36 7.98
C PRO A 123 -11.59 22.75 7.20
N ALA A 124 -12.60 23.56 6.84
CA ALA A 124 -13.77 23.10 6.10
C ALA A 124 -13.41 22.66 4.67
N ALA A 125 -12.63 23.48 3.95
CA ALA A 125 -12.10 23.13 2.63
C ALA A 125 -11.19 21.89 2.67
N ASN A 126 -10.41 21.73 3.74
CA ASN A 126 -9.59 20.55 3.93
C ASN A 126 -10.42 19.25 4.12
N ALA A 127 -11.61 19.33 4.70
CA ALA A 127 -12.49 18.16 4.82
C ALA A 127 -12.94 17.66 3.44
N TYR A 128 -13.35 18.57 2.55
CA TYR A 128 -13.68 18.25 1.15
C TYR A 128 -12.46 17.69 0.39
N PHE A 129 -11.30 18.35 0.54
CA PHE A 129 -10.04 17.88 -0.05
C PHE A 129 -9.68 16.48 0.43
N ALA A 130 -9.82 16.17 1.73
CA ALA A 130 -9.47 14.87 2.28
C ALA A 130 -10.32 13.73 1.68
N VAL A 131 -11.60 13.98 1.40
CA VAL A 131 -12.48 12.99 0.73
C VAL A 131 -12.02 12.75 -0.70
N ALA A 132 -11.79 13.81 -1.48
CA ALA A 132 -11.28 13.68 -2.84
C ALA A 132 -9.89 12.99 -2.87
N TRP A 133 -9.01 13.36 -1.96
CA TRP A 133 -7.68 12.77 -1.81
C TRP A 133 -7.74 11.29 -1.45
N ALA A 134 -8.70 10.87 -0.62
CA ALA A 134 -8.91 9.46 -0.29
C ALA A 134 -9.32 8.64 -1.54
N MET A 135 -10.19 9.20 -2.39
CA MET A 135 -10.59 8.57 -3.65
C MET A 135 -9.39 8.43 -4.61
N ILE A 136 -8.60 9.49 -4.78
CA ILE A 136 -7.37 9.47 -5.59
C ILE A 136 -6.35 8.47 -5.02
N SER A 137 -6.23 8.39 -3.70
CA SER A 137 -5.34 7.41 -3.05
C SER A 137 -5.74 5.97 -3.34
N ALA A 138 -7.04 5.67 -3.43
CA ALA A 138 -7.54 4.34 -3.80
C ALA A 138 -7.17 3.99 -5.26
N LEU A 139 -7.24 4.96 -6.17
CA LEU A 139 -6.76 4.83 -7.56
C LEU A 139 -5.27 4.50 -7.62
N TYR A 140 -4.44 5.25 -6.87
CA TYR A 140 -3.00 4.97 -6.77
C TYR A 140 -2.71 3.57 -6.22
N LEU A 141 -3.51 3.10 -5.27
CA LEU A 141 -3.39 1.75 -4.73
C LEU A 141 -3.57 0.69 -5.83
N MET A 142 -4.58 0.84 -6.68
CA MET A 142 -4.81 -0.07 -7.81
C MET A 142 -3.64 -0.10 -8.79
N MET A 143 -3.04 1.06 -9.09
CA MET A 143 -1.85 1.12 -9.94
C MET A 143 -0.66 0.39 -9.31
N HIS A 144 -0.43 0.54 -8.00
CA HIS A 144 0.66 -0.15 -7.30
C HIS A 144 0.54 -1.67 -7.32
N LEU A 145 -0.67 -2.22 -7.40
CA LEU A 145 -0.89 -3.67 -7.50
C LEU A 145 -0.34 -4.26 -8.81
N VAL A 146 -0.20 -3.46 -9.86
CA VAL A 146 0.35 -3.90 -11.17
C VAL A 146 1.89 -3.91 -11.16
N VAL A 147 2.52 -3.03 -10.39
CA VAL A 147 3.98 -2.84 -10.38
C VAL A 147 4.72 -4.01 -9.74
N SER A 148 4.22 -4.54 -8.63
CA SER A 148 4.93 -5.62 -7.90
C SER A 148 5.05 -6.93 -8.71
N PRO A 149 3.99 -7.43 -9.38
CA PRO A 149 4.08 -8.58 -10.29
C PRO A 149 5.00 -8.31 -11.48
N TYR A 150 4.96 -7.11 -12.06
CA TYR A 150 5.84 -6.74 -13.16
C TYR A 150 7.33 -6.84 -12.79
N VAL A 151 7.72 -6.30 -11.63
CA VAL A 151 9.12 -6.37 -11.15
C VAL A 151 9.56 -7.82 -10.95
N ALA A 152 8.69 -8.66 -10.38
CA ALA A 152 8.98 -10.08 -10.18
C ALA A 152 9.15 -10.83 -11.51
N GLU A 153 8.28 -10.57 -12.50
CA GLU A 153 8.33 -11.23 -13.80
C GLU A 153 9.55 -10.80 -14.62
N VAL A 154 9.90 -9.50 -14.59
CA VAL A 154 11.10 -8.98 -15.26
C VAL A 154 12.38 -9.52 -14.63
N ALA A 155 12.40 -9.69 -13.30
CA ALA A 155 13.55 -10.28 -12.62
C ALA A 155 13.73 -11.77 -12.97
N ALA A 156 12.64 -12.49 -13.25
CA ALA A 156 12.67 -13.90 -13.67
C ALA A 156 12.98 -14.07 -15.17
N HIS A 157 12.57 -13.11 -16.00
CA HIS A 157 12.68 -13.14 -17.47
C HIS A 157 13.28 -11.84 -18.02
N PRO A 158 14.57 -11.56 -17.76
CA PRO A 158 15.23 -10.33 -18.19
C PRO A 158 15.28 -10.17 -19.72
N GLU A 159 15.18 -11.26 -20.48
CA GLU A 159 15.10 -11.26 -21.94
C GLU A 159 13.77 -10.70 -22.48
N GLN A 160 12.72 -10.61 -21.66
CA GLN A 160 11.36 -10.21 -22.07
C GLN A 160 10.98 -8.80 -21.60
N VAL A 161 11.92 -8.00 -21.10
CA VAL A 161 11.68 -6.66 -20.52
C VAL A 161 10.76 -5.81 -21.40
N ARG A 162 11.04 -5.70 -22.70
CA ARG A 162 10.23 -4.88 -23.62
C ARG A 162 8.76 -5.31 -23.67
N ALA A 163 8.50 -6.61 -23.77
CA ALA A 163 7.13 -7.13 -23.85
C ALA A 163 6.40 -6.97 -22.51
N LEU A 164 7.09 -7.25 -21.40
CA LEU A 164 6.55 -7.08 -20.05
C LEU A 164 6.27 -5.61 -19.72
N SER A 165 7.14 -4.67 -20.12
CA SER A 165 6.93 -3.24 -19.93
C SER A 165 5.71 -2.74 -20.70
N TRP A 166 5.54 -3.17 -21.95
CA TRP A 166 4.35 -2.82 -22.74
C TRP A 166 3.06 -3.38 -22.13
N ARG A 167 3.11 -4.62 -21.61
CA ARG A 167 1.97 -5.21 -20.90
C ARG A 167 1.65 -4.42 -19.63
N MET A 168 2.66 -4.00 -18.87
CA MET A 168 2.48 -3.15 -17.68
C MET A 168 1.83 -1.82 -18.05
N VAL A 169 2.34 -1.12 -19.07
CA VAL A 169 1.78 0.17 -19.52
C VAL A 169 0.33 0.01 -19.93
N ARG A 170 -0.02 -1.02 -20.70
CA ARG A 170 -1.41 -1.31 -21.07
C ARG A 170 -2.31 -1.58 -19.86
N MET A 171 -1.83 -2.35 -18.88
CA MET A 171 -2.59 -2.63 -17.66
C MET A 171 -2.78 -1.36 -16.83
N LEU A 172 -1.75 -0.54 -16.68
CA LEU A 172 -1.84 0.75 -15.99
C LEU A 172 -2.80 1.70 -16.70
N ALA A 173 -2.74 1.79 -18.03
CA ALA A 173 -3.66 2.60 -18.82
C ALA A 173 -5.11 2.11 -18.69
N ALA A 174 -5.35 0.80 -18.76
CA ALA A 174 -6.68 0.22 -18.58
C ALA A 174 -7.23 0.48 -17.17
N VAL A 175 -6.41 0.30 -16.13
CA VAL A 175 -6.77 0.60 -14.74
C VAL A 175 -7.06 2.09 -14.58
N ALA A 176 -6.23 2.97 -15.14
CA ALA A 176 -6.44 4.42 -15.09
C ALA A 176 -7.79 4.79 -15.72
N VAL A 177 -8.05 4.34 -16.95
CA VAL A 177 -9.30 4.66 -17.66
C VAL A 177 -10.52 4.12 -16.94
N LEU A 178 -10.49 2.85 -16.53
CA LEU A 178 -11.62 2.22 -15.81
C LEU A 178 -11.90 2.93 -14.49
N ALA A 179 -10.85 3.28 -13.75
CA ALA A 179 -11.01 3.86 -12.44
C ALA A 179 -11.35 5.37 -12.52
N SER A 180 -10.87 6.10 -13.52
CA SER A 180 -11.34 7.47 -13.84
C SER A 180 -12.81 7.46 -14.27
N ALA A 181 -13.22 6.53 -15.15
CA ALA A 181 -14.61 6.38 -15.54
C ALA A 181 -15.50 6.00 -14.34
N GLY A 182 -15.03 5.09 -13.49
CA GLY A 182 -15.68 4.73 -12.24
C GLY A 182 -15.80 5.91 -11.28
N LEU A 183 -14.77 6.76 -11.18
CA LEU A 183 -14.79 7.97 -10.36
C LEU A 183 -15.84 8.97 -10.86
N LEU A 184 -15.92 9.19 -12.17
CA LEU A 184 -16.92 10.09 -12.75
C LEU A 184 -18.36 9.57 -12.56
N ALA A 185 -18.56 8.26 -12.70
CA ALA A 185 -19.88 7.64 -12.58
C ALA A 185 -20.34 7.48 -11.12
N LEU A 186 -19.44 7.07 -10.21
CA LEU A 186 -19.76 6.72 -8.82
C LEU A 186 -19.40 7.83 -7.82
N GLY A 187 -18.56 8.79 -8.22
CA GLY A 187 -18.12 9.90 -7.37
C GLY A 187 -19.26 10.68 -6.74
N PRO A 188 -20.28 11.14 -7.51
CA PRO A 188 -21.42 11.86 -6.95
C PRO A 188 -22.24 11.03 -5.94
N PHE A 189 -22.28 9.71 -6.12
CA PHE A 189 -22.97 8.79 -5.22
C PHE A 189 -22.16 8.58 -3.92
N MET A 190 -20.84 8.39 -4.04
CA MET A 190 -19.95 8.23 -2.88
C MET A 190 -19.85 9.52 -2.04
N LEU A 191 -19.78 10.69 -2.69
CA LEU A 191 -19.84 12.00 -2.01
C LEU A 191 -21.17 12.18 -1.29
N GLY A 192 -22.26 11.70 -1.89
CA GLY A 192 -23.58 11.67 -1.27
C GLY A 192 -23.66 10.89 0.04
N PHE A 193 -22.90 9.82 0.17
CA PHE A 193 -22.83 9.03 1.41
C PHE A 193 -22.06 9.76 2.52
N ALA A 194 -21.13 10.65 2.16
CA ALA A 194 -20.40 11.50 3.10
C ALA A 194 -21.22 12.73 3.55
N GLY A 195 -22.17 13.18 2.73
CA GLY A 195 -23.13 14.24 3.03
C GLY A 195 -23.45 15.06 1.78
N ASP A 196 -24.67 15.61 1.69
CA ASP A 196 -25.12 16.34 0.50
C ASP A 196 -24.26 17.57 0.16
N GLU A 197 -23.64 18.18 1.17
CA GLU A 197 -22.71 19.31 1.06
C GLU A 197 -21.38 18.94 0.36
N TYR A 198 -20.96 17.67 0.46
CA TYR A 198 -19.79 17.15 -0.27
C TYR A 198 -20.09 16.96 -1.77
N ARG A 199 -21.36 16.76 -2.12
CA ARG A 199 -21.78 16.59 -3.51
C ARG A 199 -21.84 17.92 -4.25
N SER A 200 -22.39 18.97 -3.63
CA SER A 200 -22.51 20.30 -4.26
C SER A 200 -21.14 20.95 -4.51
N GLN A 201 -20.20 20.82 -3.58
CA GLN A 201 -18.84 21.35 -3.73
C GLN A 201 -17.97 20.54 -4.71
N GLY A 202 -18.39 19.33 -5.11
CA GLY A 202 -17.67 18.47 -6.04
C GLY A 202 -18.04 18.65 -7.52
N THR A 203 -19.16 19.31 -7.82
CA THR A 203 -19.65 19.52 -9.20
C THR A 203 -19.41 20.93 -9.75
N ASP A 204 -19.03 21.88 -8.90
CA ASP A 204 -18.80 23.29 -9.27
C ASP A 204 -17.35 23.60 -9.72
N LEU A 205 -16.55 22.57 -10.03
CA LEU A 205 -15.18 22.68 -10.57
C LEU A 205 -15.10 22.24 -12.02
#